data_AF-A0A3M3U5E8-F1
#
_entry.id   AF-A0A3M3U5E8-F1
#
_cell.length_a   1.000
_cell.length_b   1.000
_cell.length_c   1.000
_cell.angle_alpha   90.00
_cell.angle_beta   90.00
_cell.angle_gamma   90.00
#
_symmetry.space_group_name_H-M   'P 1'
#
loop_
_entity.id
_entity.type
_entity.pdbx_description
1 polymer ?
#
loop_
_entity_poly.entity_id
_entity_poly.type
_entity_poly.pdbx_seq_one_letter_code
_entity_poly.pdbx_strand_id
1 'polypeptide(L)'
;ARFTIVEYADLECPYCKDYFPHLKAWVDQHPDVNLQWHHLPLPMHEPAASYEARWAECAGIEGGNDAFWLAVELIYQRTRSNGAGTAGNPQIPGLEDRQHFIDNCAARNPSVQQAVISQAHKASQDGITATPTLVIKDKQSGRSIKLQG
;
A
#
# COMPACT_ATOMS: atom_id res chain seq x y z
N ALA A 1 15.90 11.80 -4.41
CA ALA A 1 15.34 12.04 -3.08
C ALA A 1 16.34 11.73 -1.95
N ARG A 2 16.69 12.75 -1.16
CA ARG A 2 17.43 12.65 0.11
C ARG A 2 16.60 11.96 1.20
N PHE A 3 15.32 12.32 1.30
CA PHE A 3 14.40 11.76 2.28
C PHE A 3 13.54 10.66 1.67
N THR A 4 13.18 9.68 2.50
CA THR A 4 12.16 8.67 2.16
C THR A 4 11.09 8.69 3.22
N ILE A 5 9.85 8.88 2.81
CA ILE A 5 8.68 8.64 3.64
C ILE A 5 8.26 7.20 3.39
N VAL A 6 8.36 6.36 4.40
CA VAL A 6 7.74 5.03 4.37
C VAL A 6 6.36 5.16 4.99
N GLU A 7 5.32 4.96 4.19
CA GLU A 7 3.94 4.93 4.63
C GLU A 7 3.53 3.49 4.95
N TYR A 8 3.28 3.23 6.23
CA TYR A 8 2.68 2.01 6.72
C TYR A 8 1.17 2.17 6.64
N ALA A 9 0.54 1.49 5.69
CA ALA A 9 -0.85 1.71 5.35
C ALA A 9 -1.64 0.40 5.16
N ASP A 10 -2.94 0.54 5.33
CA ASP A 10 -3.96 -0.47 5.11
C ASP A 10 -4.92 0.07 4.05
N LEU A 11 -5.20 -0.74 3.03
CA LEU A 11 -6.08 -0.37 1.91
C LEU A 11 -7.56 -0.28 2.32
N GLU A 12 -7.91 -0.84 3.49
CA GLU A 12 -9.24 -0.75 4.07
C GLU A 12 -9.37 0.32 5.17
N CYS A 13 -8.28 0.97 5.57
CA CYS A 13 -8.31 1.99 6.61
C CYS A 13 -8.89 3.31 6.07
N PRO A 14 -9.97 3.86 6.66
CA PRO A 14 -10.56 5.11 6.21
C PRO A 14 -9.60 6.31 6.33
N TYR A 15 -8.75 6.34 7.36
CA TYR A 15 -7.77 7.41 7.52
C TYR A 15 -6.64 7.33 6.47
N CYS A 16 -6.20 6.13 6.10
CA CYS A 16 -5.23 5.96 5.02
C CYS A 16 -5.82 6.41 3.68
N LYS A 17 -7.07 5.99 3.41
CA LYS A 17 -7.82 6.40 2.22
C LYS A 17 -7.92 7.92 2.09
N ASP A 18 -8.22 8.62 3.18
CA ASP A 18 -8.35 10.08 3.18
C ASP A 18 -6.97 10.77 3.09
N TYR A 19 -5.94 10.24 3.75
CA TYR A 19 -4.63 10.87 3.84
C TYR A 19 -3.77 10.67 2.58
N PHE A 20 -3.82 9.49 1.96
CA PHE A 20 -2.94 9.08 0.88
C PHE A 20 -2.89 10.08 -0.30
N PRO A 21 -4.01 10.60 -0.85
CA PRO A 21 -3.97 11.56 -1.95
C PRO A 21 -3.22 12.85 -1.59
N HIS A 22 -3.36 13.31 -0.35
CA HIS A 22 -2.67 14.50 0.14
C HIS A 22 -1.17 14.26 0.32
N LEU A 23 -0.78 13.12 0.89
CA LEU A 23 0.62 12.75 1.02
C LEU A 23 1.29 12.63 -0.35
N LYS A 24 0.64 11.94 -1.30
CA LYS A 24 1.17 11.78 -2.66
C LYS A 24 1.35 13.13 -3.35
N ALA A 25 0.33 14.01 -3.33
CA ALA A 25 0.41 15.34 -3.92
C ALA A 25 1.50 16.21 -3.29
N TRP A 26 1.74 16.07 -1.98
CA TRP A 26 2.83 16.75 -1.31
C TRP A 26 4.19 16.22 -1.77
N VAL A 27 4.38 14.89 -1.84
CA VAL A 27 5.64 14.28 -2.33
C VAL A 27 5.93 14.69 -3.77
N ASP A 28 4.92 14.75 -4.64
CA ASP A 28 5.08 15.17 -6.04
C ASP A 28 5.62 16.61 -6.18
N GLN A 29 5.41 17.46 -5.17
CA GLN A 29 5.94 18.84 -5.11
C GLN A 29 7.33 18.95 -4.47
N HIS A 30 7.87 17.86 -3.91
CA HIS A 30 9.13 17.85 -3.15
C HIS A 30 10.13 16.85 -3.77
N PRO A 31 10.96 17.27 -4.74
CA PRO A 31 11.85 16.36 -5.49
C PRO A 31 12.96 15.71 -4.64
N ASP A 32 13.22 16.26 -3.46
CA ASP A 32 14.14 15.70 -2.49
C ASP A 32 13.52 14.61 -1.60
N VAL A 33 12.21 14.33 -1.76
CA VAL A 33 11.47 13.29 -1.04
C VAL A 33 10.97 12.22 -2.01
N ASN A 34 10.96 10.96 -1.57
CA ASN A 34 10.21 9.91 -2.25
C ASN A 34 9.29 9.20 -1.26
N LEU A 35 8.20 8.62 -1.80
CA LEU A 35 7.26 7.80 -1.05
C LEU A 35 7.58 6.33 -1.26
N GLN A 36 7.56 5.56 -0.19
CA GLN A 36 7.65 4.11 -0.19
C GLN A 36 6.44 3.54 0.55
N TRP A 37 5.81 2.54 -0.03
CA TRP A 37 4.72 1.82 0.61
C TRP A 37 5.24 0.69 1.51
N HIS A 38 4.55 0.43 2.62
CA HIS A 38 4.74 -0.75 3.46
C HIS A 38 3.37 -1.28 3.92
N HIS A 39 3.03 -2.50 3.53
CA HIS A 39 1.72 -3.07 3.87
C HIS A 39 1.59 -3.33 5.37
N LEU A 40 0.50 -2.83 5.95
CA LEU A 40 0.07 -3.12 7.30
C LEU A 40 -1.45 -3.37 7.33
N PRO A 41 -1.96 -4.43 6.65
CA PRO A 41 -3.36 -4.81 6.77
C PRO A 41 -3.69 -5.11 8.24
N LEU A 42 -4.66 -4.39 8.79
CA LEU A 42 -5.03 -4.50 10.20
C LEU A 42 -6.00 -5.68 10.39
N PRO A 43 -5.89 -6.44 11.50
CA PRO A 43 -6.76 -7.59 11.75
C PRO A 43 -8.27 -7.30 11.70
N MET A 44 -8.67 -6.07 12.05
CA MET A 44 -10.07 -5.64 12.04
C MET A 44 -10.64 -5.37 10.64
N HIS A 45 -9.80 -5.36 9.60
CA HIS A 45 -10.19 -5.15 8.22
C HIS A 45 -10.04 -6.41 7.35
N GLU A 46 -9.71 -7.55 7.96
CA GLU A 46 -9.56 -8.81 7.25
C GLU A 46 -10.94 -9.43 6.92
N PRO A 47 -11.05 -10.17 5.79
CA PRO A 47 -9.97 -10.58 4.88
C PRO A 47 -9.69 -9.59 3.72
N ALA A 48 -10.43 -8.49 3.63
CA ALA A 48 -10.36 -7.58 2.49
C ALA A 48 -8.98 -6.91 2.39
N ALA A 49 -8.46 -6.40 3.51
CA ALA A 49 -7.17 -5.71 3.56
C ALA A 49 -6.02 -6.55 3.00
N SER A 50 -5.85 -7.81 3.46
CA SER A 50 -4.80 -8.68 2.91
C SER A 50 -5.03 -9.09 1.47
N TYR A 51 -6.28 -9.20 1.01
CA TYR A 51 -6.55 -9.48 -0.39
C TYR A 51 -6.15 -8.31 -1.29
N GLU A 52 -6.57 -7.10 -0.94
CA GLU A 52 -6.29 -5.87 -1.68
C GLU A 52 -4.79 -5.55 -1.68
N ALA A 53 -4.08 -5.78 -0.58
CA ALA A 53 -2.63 -5.65 -0.50
C ALA A 53 -1.92 -6.57 -1.52
N ARG A 54 -2.33 -7.85 -1.58
CA ARG A 54 -1.80 -8.80 -2.58
C ARG A 54 -2.16 -8.38 -4.00
N TRP A 55 -3.35 -7.85 -4.21
CA TRP A 55 -3.78 -7.41 -5.53
C TRP A 55 -2.96 -6.22 -6.04
N ALA A 56 -2.66 -5.24 -5.19
CA ALA A 56 -1.77 -4.14 -5.52
C ALA A 56 -0.34 -4.61 -5.87
N GLU A 57 0.22 -5.54 -5.08
CA GLU A 57 1.52 -6.16 -5.38
C GLU A 57 1.51 -6.89 -6.73
N CYS A 58 0.45 -7.65 -7.03
CA CYS A 58 0.31 -8.36 -8.30
C CYS A 58 0.15 -7.41 -9.49
N ALA A 59 -0.50 -6.25 -9.31
CA ALA A 59 -0.50 -5.20 -10.32
C ALA A 59 0.92 -4.66 -10.56
N GLY A 60 1.70 -4.49 -9.48
CA GLY A 60 3.11 -4.15 -9.56
C GLY A 60 3.98 -5.18 -10.29
N ILE A 61 3.66 -6.46 -10.16
CA ILE A 61 4.35 -7.54 -10.89
C ILE A 61 4.07 -7.46 -12.39
N GLU A 62 2.81 -7.23 -12.79
CA GLU A 62 2.43 -7.20 -14.21
C GLU A 62 2.80 -5.88 -14.91
N GLY A 63 2.75 -4.75 -14.21
CA GLY A 63 2.91 -3.41 -14.80
C GLY A 63 3.95 -2.51 -14.16
N GLY A 64 4.74 -3.00 -13.20
CA GLY A 64 5.78 -2.23 -12.52
C GLY A 64 5.24 -1.23 -11.48
N ASN A 65 6.12 -0.32 -11.04
CA ASN A 65 5.84 0.61 -9.94
C ASN A 65 4.61 1.50 -10.20
N ASP A 66 4.44 1.98 -11.43
CA ASP A 66 3.30 2.84 -11.77
C ASP A 66 1.97 2.09 -11.65
N ALA A 67 1.94 0.81 -12.03
CA ALA A 67 0.76 -0.04 -11.88
C ALA A 67 0.45 -0.36 -10.41
N PHE A 68 1.47 -0.52 -9.57
CA PHE A 68 1.27 -0.68 -8.12
C PHE A 68 0.59 0.56 -7.52
N TRP A 69 1.11 1.77 -7.78
CA TRP A 69 0.52 2.99 -7.23
C TRP A 69 -0.88 3.26 -7.77
N LEU A 70 -1.10 3.01 -9.06
CA LEU A 70 -2.43 3.11 -9.66
C LEU A 70 -3.41 2.10 -9.04
N ALA A 71 -2.97 0.89 -8.72
CA ALA A 71 -3.78 -0.10 -8.02
C ALA A 71 -4.19 0.39 -6.62
N VAL A 72 -3.25 0.95 -5.85
CA VAL A 72 -3.54 1.57 -4.54
C VAL A 72 -4.59 2.67 -4.67
N GLU A 73 -4.41 3.59 -5.64
CA GLU A 73 -5.37 4.66 -5.91
C GLU A 73 -6.77 4.12 -6.25
N LEU A 74 -6.84 3.15 -7.15
CA LEU A 74 -8.10 2.54 -7.59
C LEU A 74 -8.82 1.79 -6.47
N ILE A 75 -8.07 1.09 -5.61
CA ILE A 75 -8.64 0.44 -4.43
C ILE A 75 -9.21 1.50 -3.49
N TYR A 76 -8.45 2.53 -3.13
CA TYR A 76 -8.95 3.57 -2.23
C TYR A 76 -10.19 4.30 -2.77
N GLN A 77 -10.25 4.54 -4.07
CA GLN A 77 -11.43 5.14 -4.70
C GLN A 77 -12.68 4.27 -4.61
N ARG A 78 -12.55 2.94 -4.56
CA ARG A 78 -13.67 1.99 -4.67
C ARG A 78 -14.00 1.24 -3.38
N THR A 79 -13.05 1.13 -2.46
CA THR A 79 -13.29 0.45 -1.20
C THR A 79 -14.35 1.19 -0.39
N ARG A 80 -15.20 0.42 0.29
CA ARG A 80 -16.12 0.91 1.30
C ARG A 80 -15.46 1.04 2.69
N SER A 81 -14.17 0.69 2.78
CA SER A 81 -13.34 0.70 3.98
C SER A 81 -13.84 -0.24 5.08
N ASN A 82 -13.09 -0.30 6.18
CA ASN A 82 -13.45 -1.05 7.39
C ASN A 82 -13.68 -2.56 7.15
N GLY A 83 -12.93 -3.15 6.21
CA GLY A 83 -13.01 -4.57 5.85
C GLY A 83 -14.15 -4.93 4.89
N ALA A 84 -14.89 -3.93 4.38
CA ALA A 84 -15.98 -4.15 3.44
C ALA A 84 -15.53 -4.35 1.98
N GLY A 85 -14.27 -4.03 1.69
CA GLY A 85 -13.59 -4.16 0.41
C GLY A 85 -14.22 -3.34 -0.73
N THR A 86 -13.63 -3.52 -1.91
CA THR A 86 -14.17 -3.05 -3.19
C THR A 86 -15.33 -3.90 -3.72
N ALA A 87 -16.18 -3.33 -4.57
CA ALA A 87 -17.18 -4.07 -5.34
C ALA A 87 -16.51 -4.80 -6.52
N GLY A 88 -15.77 -5.86 -6.22
CA GLY A 88 -14.89 -6.54 -7.16
C GLY A 88 -13.66 -5.71 -7.53
N ASN A 89 -12.68 -6.36 -8.16
CA ASN A 89 -11.42 -5.72 -8.46
C ASN A 89 -11.59 -4.57 -9.46
N PRO A 90 -10.94 -3.41 -9.24
CA PRO A 90 -10.91 -2.37 -10.24
C PRO A 90 -10.22 -2.85 -11.51
N GLN A 91 -10.65 -2.36 -12.66
CA GLN A 91 -9.84 -2.49 -13.88
C GLN A 91 -8.69 -1.49 -13.81
N ILE A 92 -7.48 -1.92 -14.16
CA ILE A 92 -6.30 -1.05 -14.26
C ILE A 92 -6.15 -0.58 -15.71
N PRO A 93 -6.28 0.73 -16.01
CA PRO A 93 -6.08 1.26 -17.34
C PRO A 93 -4.71 0.88 -17.93
N GLY A 94 -4.71 0.37 -19.16
CA GLY A 94 -3.50 -0.05 -19.86
C GLY A 94 -2.99 -1.46 -19.49
N LEU A 95 -3.69 -2.17 -18.61
CA LEU A 95 -3.40 -3.56 -18.22
C LEU A 95 -4.65 -4.45 -18.37
N GLU A 96 -5.58 -4.10 -19.25
CA GLU A 96 -6.83 -4.82 -19.44
C GLU A 96 -6.61 -6.28 -19.86
N ASP A 97 -5.60 -6.55 -20.69
CA ASP A 97 -5.18 -7.90 -21.10
C ASP A 97 -4.50 -8.68 -19.97
N ARG A 98 -3.99 -7.97 -18.94
CA ARG A 98 -3.30 -8.55 -17.77
C ARG A 98 -4.18 -8.75 -16.55
N GLN A 99 -5.40 -8.20 -16.54
CA GLN A 99 -6.29 -8.24 -15.38
C GLN A 99 -6.45 -9.65 -14.77
N HIS A 100 -6.62 -10.66 -15.61
CA HIS A 100 -6.78 -12.04 -15.14
C HIS A 100 -5.53 -12.63 -14.47
N PHE A 101 -4.32 -12.21 -14.87
CA PHE A 101 -3.08 -12.61 -14.21
C PHE A 101 -2.95 -11.96 -12.83
N ILE A 102 -3.32 -10.67 -12.72
CA ILE A 102 -3.34 -9.93 -11.45
C ILE A 102 -4.29 -10.62 -10.46
N ASP A 103 -5.52 -10.90 -10.90
CA ASP A 103 -6.54 -11.53 -10.05
C ASP A 103 -6.12 -12.95 -9.61
N ASN A 104 -5.54 -13.73 -10.52
CA ASN A 104 -5.03 -15.06 -10.21
C ASN A 104 -3.87 -15.02 -9.22
N CYS A 105 -2.91 -14.10 -9.44
CA CYS A 105 -1.78 -13.86 -8.56
C CYS A 105 -2.26 -13.49 -7.16
N ALA A 106 -3.18 -12.54 -7.03
CA ALA A 106 -3.71 -12.10 -5.74
C ALA A 106 -4.37 -13.25 -4.98
N ALA A 107 -5.11 -14.11 -5.70
CA ALA A 107 -5.83 -15.23 -5.13
C ALA A 107 -4.92 -16.42 -4.74
N ARG A 108 -3.81 -16.64 -5.45
CA ARG A 108 -3.09 -17.94 -5.40
C ARG A 108 -1.58 -17.88 -5.22
N ASN A 109 -0.94 -16.73 -5.38
CA ASN A 109 0.52 -16.65 -5.32
C ASN A 109 1.01 -16.67 -3.85
N PRO A 110 1.67 -17.76 -3.40
CA PRO A 110 2.09 -17.89 -2.00
C PRO A 110 3.22 -16.93 -1.65
N SER A 111 4.07 -16.55 -2.61
CA SER A 111 5.17 -15.63 -2.38
C SER A 111 4.66 -14.21 -2.11
N VAL A 112 3.65 -13.76 -2.87
CA VAL A 112 3.01 -12.46 -2.64
C VAL A 112 2.26 -12.45 -1.31
N GLN A 113 1.52 -13.52 -1.00
CA GLN A 113 0.89 -13.68 0.31
C GLN A 113 1.92 -13.60 1.46
N GLN A 114 3.03 -14.32 1.34
CA GLN A 114 4.08 -14.32 2.35
C GLN A 114 4.78 -12.96 2.47
N ALA A 115 4.92 -12.22 1.37
CA ALA A 115 5.48 -10.88 1.37
C ALA A 115 4.60 -9.90 2.17
N VAL A 116 3.29 -9.89 1.94
CA VAL A 116 2.34 -9.05 2.70
C VAL A 116 2.35 -9.40 4.19
N ILE A 117 2.32 -10.70 4.53
CA ILE A 117 2.40 -11.17 5.93
C ILE A 117 3.71 -10.73 6.58
N SER A 118 4.83 -10.86 5.87
CA SER A 118 6.15 -10.48 6.37
C SER A 118 6.23 -8.97 6.63
N GLN A 119 5.67 -8.14 5.74
CA GLN A 119 5.59 -6.70 5.93
C GLN A 119 4.78 -6.34 7.19
N ALA A 120 3.58 -6.91 7.35
CA ALA A 120 2.75 -6.66 8.53
C ALA A 120 3.46 -7.08 9.83
N HIS A 121 4.09 -8.26 9.84
CA HIS A 121 4.86 -8.75 10.99
C HIS A 121 6.05 -7.84 11.31
N LYS A 122 6.79 -7.39 10.28
CA LYS A 122 7.93 -6.47 10.47
C LYS A 122 7.48 -5.14 11.07
N ALA A 123 6.35 -4.59 10.63
CA ALA A 123 5.78 -3.37 11.20
C ALA A 123 5.46 -3.55 12.70
N SER A 124 4.85 -4.69 13.07
CA SER A 124 4.59 -5.01 14.48
C SER A 124 5.88 -5.12 15.29
N GLN A 125 6.95 -5.73 14.75
CA GLN A 125 8.26 -5.79 15.42
C GLN A 125 8.89 -4.41 15.62
N ASP A 126 8.59 -3.46 14.72
CA ASP A 126 9.03 -2.06 14.80
C ASP A 126 8.11 -1.20 15.68
N GLY A 127 7.14 -1.82 16.38
CA GLY A 127 6.17 -1.14 17.24
C GLY A 127 5.25 -0.21 16.46
N ILE A 128 4.88 -0.59 15.23
CA ILE A 128 3.91 0.09 14.38
C ILE A 128 2.67 -0.79 14.33
N THR A 129 1.60 -0.32 14.98
CA THR A 129 0.35 -1.07 15.17
C THR A 129 -0.89 -0.29 14.73
N ALA A 130 -0.72 0.85 14.06
CA ALA A 130 -1.80 1.70 13.59
C ALA A 130 -1.44 2.30 12.22
N THR A 131 -2.46 2.59 11.42
CA THR A 131 -2.33 3.15 10.07
C THR A 131 -3.21 4.41 9.92
N PRO A 132 -2.73 5.46 9.22
CA PRO A 132 -1.41 5.56 8.61
C PRO A 132 -0.30 5.83 9.66
N THR A 133 0.85 5.19 9.50
CA THR A 133 2.07 5.60 10.22
C THR A 133 3.15 5.95 9.21
N LEU A 134 3.81 7.08 9.39
CA LEU A 134 4.94 7.50 8.56
C LEU A 134 6.26 7.25 9.29
N VAL A 135 7.22 6.66 8.59
CA VAL A 135 8.63 6.65 9.01
C VAL A 135 9.44 7.44 8.00
N ILE A 136 9.92 8.60 8.41
CA ILE A 136 10.72 9.49 7.57
C ILE A 136 12.19 9.19 7.82
N LYS A 137 12.93 8.87 6.75
CA LYS A 137 14.35 8.51 6.79
C LYS A 137 15.19 9.54 6.05
N ASP A 138 16.24 10.06 6.67
CA ASP A 138 17.25 10.89 6.01
C ASP A 138 18.41 10.01 5.54
N LYS A 139 18.58 9.85 4.22
CA LYS A 139 19.63 8.99 3.66
C LYS A 139 21.04 9.51 3.90
N GLN A 140 21.21 10.79 4.22
CA GLN A 140 22.53 11.36 4.48
C GLN A 140 23.00 11.09 5.92
N SER A 141 22.13 11.32 6.89
CA SER A 141 22.47 11.17 8.32
C SER A 141 22.17 9.77 8.88
N GLY A 142 21.36 8.97 8.18
CA GLY A 142 20.88 7.67 8.66
C GLY A 142 19.81 7.78 9.75
N ARG A 143 19.40 9.01 10.13
CA ARG A 143 18.38 9.23 11.16
C ARG A 143 16.98 8.96 10.62
N SER A 144 16.08 8.58 11.52
CA SER A 144 14.66 8.42 11.22
C SER A 144 13.77 9.03 12.30
N ILE A 145 12.57 9.44 11.90
CA ILE A 145 11.48 9.82 12.81
C ILE A 145 10.23 9.03 12.46
N LYS A 146 9.45 8.64 13.47
CA LYS A 146 8.15 7.98 13.33
C LYS A 146 7.05 8.96 13.70
N LEU A 147 6.06 9.11 12.82
CA LEU A 147 4.86 9.92 13.03
C LEU A 147 3.66 8.99 12.91
N GLN A 148 2.96 8.76 14.01
CA GLN A 148 1.74 7.95 14.03
C GLN A 148 0.54 8.87 13.87
N GLY A 149 -0.27 8.61 12.85
CA GLY A 149 -1.54 9.31 12.57
C GLY A 149 -2.75 8.49 12.96
#